data_AF-A0A9P0JBF1-F1
#
_entry.id   AF-A0A9P0JBF1-F1
#
_cell.length_a   1.000
_cell.length_b   1.000
_cell.length_c   1.000
_cell.angle_alpha   90.00
_cell.angle_beta   90.00
_cell.angle_gamma   90.00
#
_symmetry.space_group_name_H-M   'P 1'
#
loop_
_entity.id
_entity.type
_entity.pdbx_description
1 polymer ?
#
loop_
_entity_poly.entity_id
_entity_poly.type
_entity_poly.pdbx_seq_one_letter_code
_entity_poly.pdbx_strand_id
1 'polypeptide(L)'
;MSFDTSWDVDKYRSEHEYEDHWQFRRQFLVAHQDKFPEDRLVCLAQVFFNVEFLGCQYPKKVMDLIETLSEGLADDLREKRKGKLQRTFVAASDAAEAKAKR
;
A
#
# COMPACT_ATOMS: atom_id res chain seq x y z
N MET A 1 -15.65 -15.29 18.21
CA MET A 1 -14.44 -14.80 18.89
C MET A 1 -14.57 -13.28 18.95
N SER A 2 -14.98 -12.71 20.09
CA SER A 2 -15.01 -11.26 20.28
C SER A 2 -13.63 -10.81 20.74
N PHE A 3 -12.97 -9.97 19.96
CA PHE A 3 -11.71 -9.31 20.35
C PHE A 3 -12.00 -7.82 20.55
N ASP A 4 -11.14 -7.16 21.33
CA ASP A 4 -11.27 -5.74 21.62
C ASP A 4 -11.02 -4.91 20.35
N THR A 5 -11.97 -4.03 20.04
CA THR A 5 -11.98 -3.11 18.91
C THR A 5 -11.82 -1.66 19.33
N SER A 6 -11.69 -1.39 20.63
CA SER A 6 -11.62 -0.02 21.18
C SER A 6 -10.20 0.55 21.27
N TRP A 7 -9.21 -0.15 20.73
CA TRP A 7 -7.81 0.27 20.78
C TRP A 7 -7.56 1.46 19.85
N ASP A 8 -6.68 2.36 20.29
CA ASP A 8 -6.28 3.51 19.50
C ASP A 8 -5.34 3.08 18.36
N VAL A 9 -5.75 3.32 17.12
CA VAL A 9 -4.96 3.06 15.92
C VAL A 9 -3.77 4.02 15.83
N ASP A 10 -3.92 5.25 16.31
CA ASP A 10 -2.92 6.31 16.15
C ASP A 10 -1.64 6.06 16.96
N LYS A 11 -1.66 5.12 17.92
CA LYS A 11 -0.46 4.64 18.64
C LYS A 11 0.56 3.93 17.75
N TYR A 12 0.16 3.47 16.57
CA TYR A 12 1.03 2.74 15.62
C TYR A 12 1.75 3.68 14.63
N ARG A 13 1.52 4.98 14.74
CA ARG A 13 2.21 5.99 13.95
C ARG A 13 3.66 6.10 14.39
N SER A 14 4.59 6.05 13.44
CA SER A 14 6.00 6.35 13.71
C SER A 14 6.27 7.84 13.53
N GLU A 15 7.12 8.43 14.38
CA GLU A 15 7.47 9.86 14.34
C GLU A 15 8.15 10.27 13.02
N HIS A 16 8.90 9.35 12.41
CA HIS A 16 9.66 9.59 11.18
C HIS A 16 8.95 9.10 9.91
N GLU A 17 7.68 8.72 10.01
CA GLU A 17 6.91 8.27 8.86
C GLU A 17 6.28 9.44 8.10
N TYR A 18 6.30 9.35 6.77
CA TYR A 18 5.57 10.29 5.92
C TYR A 18 4.06 10.19 6.18
N GLU A 19 3.38 11.33 6.22
CA GLU A 19 1.93 11.42 6.49
C GLU A 19 1.10 10.53 5.55
N ASP A 20 1.41 10.53 4.25
CA ASP A 20 0.73 9.69 3.26
C ASP A 20 0.86 8.19 3.56
N HIS A 21 2.03 7.76 4.06
CA HIS A 21 2.28 6.36 4.42
C HIS A 21 1.48 5.98 5.67
N TRP A 22 1.47 6.87 6.66
CA TRP A 22 0.70 6.67 7.88
C TRP A 22 -0.80 6.60 7.58
N GLN A 23 -1.35 7.55 6.82
CA GLN A 23 -2.76 7.57 6.46
C GLN A 23 -3.18 6.29 5.73
N PHE A 24 -2.31 5.76 4.88
CA PHE A 24 -2.56 4.50 4.19
C PHE A 24 -2.65 3.30 5.16
N ARG A 25 -1.68 3.15 6.07
CA ARG A 25 -1.71 2.09 7.09
C ARG A 25 -2.91 2.26 8.03
N ARG A 26 -3.23 3.50 8.41
CA ARG A 26 -4.38 3.84 9.26
C ARG A 26 -5.71 3.47 8.61
N GLN A 27 -5.90 3.76 7.32
CA GLN A 27 -7.11 3.35 6.59
C GLN A 27 -7.29 1.83 6.62
N PHE A 28 -6.21 1.08 6.41
CA PHE A 28 -6.25 -0.38 6.48
C PHE A 28 -6.63 -0.89 7.88
N LEU A 29 -6.05 -0.29 8.93
CA LEU A 29 -6.34 -0.63 10.33
C LEU A 29 -7.81 -0.33 10.70
N VAL A 30 -8.32 0.85 10.38
CA VAL A 30 -9.70 1.26 10.68
C VAL A 30 -10.73 0.41 9.93
N ALA A 31 -10.45 0.03 8.68
CA ALA A 31 -11.36 -0.77 7.86
C ALA A 31 -11.51 -2.24 8.30
N HIS A 32 -10.58 -2.73 9.13
CA HIS A 32 -10.47 -4.15 9.49
C HIS A 32 -10.35 -4.42 10.99
N GLN A 33 -10.44 -3.36 11.82
CA GLN A 33 -10.36 -3.45 13.27
C GLN A 33 -11.37 -4.44 13.87
N ASP A 34 -12.53 -4.61 13.22
CA ASP A 34 -13.64 -5.48 13.61
C ASP A 34 -13.50 -6.93 13.11
N LYS A 35 -12.53 -7.22 12.24
CA LYS A 35 -12.35 -8.54 11.60
C LYS A 35 -11.16 -9.33 12.15
N PHE A 36 -10.15 -8.64 12.68
CA PHE A 36 -8.93 -9.27 13.18
C PHE A 36 -8.54 -8.76 14.57
N PRO A 37 -7.93 -9.60 15.41
CA PRO A 37 -7.32 -9.15 16.65
C PRO A 37 -6.16 -8.19 16.35
N GLU A 38 -5.94 -7.27 17.29
CA GLU A 38 -4.99 -6.16 17.17
C GLU A 38 -3.61 -6.58 16.63
N ASP A 39 -2.92 -7.51 17.29
CA ASP A 39 -1.58 -7.97 16.90
C ASP A 39 -1.50 -8.45 15.45
N ARG A 40 -2.54 -9.17 15.02
CA ARG A 40 -2.61 -9.73 13.68
C ARG A 40 -2.89 -8.64 12.66
N LEU A 41 -3.74 -7.67 13.00
CA LEU A 41 -4.10 -6.61 12.09
C LEU A 41 -2.93 -5.65 11.85
N VAL A 42 -2.18 -5.30 12.90
CA VAL A 42 -0.97 -4.48 12.81
C VAL A 42 0.06 -5.14 11.90
N CYS A 43 0.24 -6.45 12.04
CA CYS A 43 1.12 -7.23 11.17
C CYS A 43 0.66 -7.20 9.70
N LEU A 44 -0.64 -7.42 9.45
CA LEU A 44 -1.21 -7.37 8.10
C LEU A 44 -1.08 -5.97 7.47
N ALA A 45 -1.29 -4.90 8.24
CA ALA A 45 -1.13 -3.52 7.78
C ALA A 45 0.32 -3.24 7.34
N GLN A 46 1.30 -3.77 8.08
CA GLN A 46 2.70 -3.65 7.71
C GLN A 46 3.04 -4.46 6.46
N VAL A 47 2.52 -5.68 6.34
CA VAL A 47 2.69 -6.50 5.13
C VAL A 47 2.08 -5.80 3.91
N PHE A 48 0.87 -5.25 4.04
CA PHE A 48 0.21 -4.50 2.98
C PHE A 48 1.05 -3.30 2.52
N PHE A 49 1.56 -2.51 3.47
CA PHE A 49 2.47 -1.41 3.16
C PHE A 49 3.73 -1.89 2.45
N ASN A 50 4.37 -2.96 2.91
CA ASN A 50 5.59 -3.49 2.30
C ASN A 50 5.34 -4.00 0.87
N VAL A 51 4.20 -4.65 0.62
CA VAL A 51 3.81 -5.12 -0.72
C VAL A 51 3.60 -3.93 -1.65
N GLU A 52 2.81 -2.94 -1.23
CA GLU A 52 2.46 -1.81 -2.10
C GLU A 52 3.62 -0.81 -2.25
N PHE A 53 4.32 -0.41 -1.19
CA PHE A 53 5.36 0.63 -1.24
C PHE A 53 6.77 0.12 -1.49
N LEU A 54 7.11 -1.07 -0.98
CA LEU A 54 8.46 -1.62 -1.11
C LEU A 54 8.55 -2.72 -2.19
N GLY A 55 7.41 -3.18 -2.73
CA GLY A 55 7.37 -4.25 -3.72
C GLY A 55 7.76 -5.62 -3.14
N CYS A 56 7.63 -5.81 -1.83
CA CYS A 56 7.95 -7.07 -1.17
C CYS A 56 6.95 -8.18 -1.58
N GLN A 57 7.43 -9.42 -1.63
CA GLN A 57 6.60 -10.59 -1.85
C GLN A 57 6.61 -11.50 -0.63
N TYR A 58 5.44 -12.03 -0.29
CA TYR A 58 5.21 -12.94 0.82
C TYR A 58 4.64 -14.26 0.29
N PRO A 59 4.55 -15.32 1.12
CA PRO A 59 3.93 -16.57 0.70
C PRO A 59 2.53 -16.36 0.12
N LYS A 60 2.18 -17.14 -0.92
CA LYS A 60 0.95 -16.97 -1.70
C LYS A 60 -0.31 -16.76 -0.86
N LYS A 61 -0.50 -17.57 0.20
CA LYS A 61 -1.65 -17.46 1.11
C LYS A 61 -1.80 -16.07 1.75
N VAL A 62 -0.68 -15.41 2.05
CA VAL A 62 -0.68 -14.05 2.62
C VAL A 62 -0.96 -13.03 1.54
N MET A 63 -0.39 -13.20 0.34
CA MET A 63 -0.65 -12.32 -0.79
C MET A 63 -2.14 -12.33 -1.17
N ASP A 64 -2.75 -13.50 -1.30
CA ASP A 64 -4.18 -13.66 -1.63
C ASP A 64 -5.08 -13.01 -0.56
N LEU A 65 -4.69 -13.14 0.73
CA LEU A 65 -5.40 -12.51 1.85
C LEU A 65 -5.28 -10.98 1.78
N ILE A 66 -4.08 -10.45 1.57
CA ILE A 66 -3.84 -9.02 1.48
C ILE A 66 -4.59 -8.43 0.28
N GLU A 67 -4.59 -9.11 -0.87
CA GLU A 67 -5.34 -8.70 -2.05
C GLU A 67 -6.83 -8.55 -1.72
N THR A 68 -7.43 -9.57 -1.09
CA THR A 68 -8.84 -9.57 -0.67
C THR A 68 -9.16 -8.44 0.34
N LEU A 69 -8.25 -8.17 1.29
CA LEU A 69 -8.44 -7.12 2.30
C LEU A 69 -8.15 -5.72 1.75
N SER A 70 -7.33 -5.62 0.71
CA SER A 70 -6.96 -4.37 0.07
C SER A 70 -7.96 -3.89 -0.98
N GLU A 71 -8.90 -4.74 -1.38
CA GLU A 71 -9.94 -4.43 -2.35
C GLU A 71 -10.77 -3.21 -1.86
N GLY A 72 -10.86 -2.16 -2.69
CA GLY A 72 -11.50 -0.89 -2.34
C GLY A 72 -10.62 0.13 -1.60
N LEU A 73 -9.52 -0.28 -0.93
CA LEU A 73 -8.53 0.63 -0.35
C LEU A 73 -7.34 0.88 -1.29
N ALA A 74 -6.93 -0.17 -2.01
CA ALA A 74 -5.81 -0.12 -2.95
C ALA A 74 -6.15 0.64 -4.23
N ASP A 75 -7.43 0.72 -4.61
CA ASP A 75 -7.87 1.37 -5.85
C ASP A 75 -7.59 2.88 -5.82
N ASP A 76 -7.96 3.56 -4.72
CA ASP A 76 -7.66 4.98 -4.52
C ASP A 76 -6.15 5.27 -4.55
N LEU A 77 -5.33 4.37 -4.01
CA LEU A 77 -3.87 4.50 -4.03
C LEU A 77 -3.32 4.27 -5.44
N ARG A 78 -3.79 3.23 -6.13
CA ARG A 78 -3.34 2.90 -7.49
C ARG A 78 -3.69 4.03 -8.44
N GLU A 79 -4.86 4.65 -8.31
CA GLU A 79 -5.23 5.86 -9.06
C GLU A 79 -4.32 7.04 -8.73
N LYS A 80 -4.07 7.34 -7.43
CA LYS A 80 -3.11 8.39 -7.03
C LYS A 80 -1.68 8.13 -7.53
N ARG A 81 -1.28 6.86 -7.71
CA ARG A 81 0.02 6.46 -8.27
C ARG A 81 0.08 6.58 -9.79
N LYS A 82 -1.00 6.28 -10.52
CA LYS A 82 -1.08 6.48 -11.98
C LYS A 82 -0.83 7.94 -12.37
N GLY A 83 -1.24 8.88 -11.53
CA GLY A 83 -0.99 10.32 -11.73
C GLY A 83 0.46 10.77 -11.46
N LYS A 84 1.29 9.95 -10.79
CA LYS A 84 2.71 10.28 -10.57
C LYS A 84 3.50 9.96 -11.85
N LEU A 85 4.44 10.85 -12.18
CA LEU A 85 5.28 10.74 -13.37
C LEU A 85 6.00 9.38 -13.38
N GLN A 86 5.51 8.44 -14.18
CA GLN A 86 6.24 7.21 -14.46
C GLN A 86 7.48 7.60 -15.24
N ARG A 87 8.67 7.29 -14.73
CA ARG A 87 9.93 7.50 -15.47
C ARG A 87 9.83 6.66 -16.74
N THR A 88 9.57 7.33 -17.86
CA THR A 88 9.67 6.71 -19.18
C THR A 88 11.15 6.50 -19.46
N PHE A 89 11.61 5.26 -19.34
CA PHE A 89 12.90 4.87 -19.87
C PHE A 89 12.70 4.67 -21.38
N VAL A 90 13.33 5.55 -22.17
CA VAL A 90 13.31 5.46 -23.62
C VAL A 90 14.70 5.04 -24.06
N ALA A 91 14.79 4.12 -25.03
CA ALA A 91 16.06 3.76 -25.62
C ALA A 91 16.67 4.96 -26.38
N ALA A 92 18.00 5.06 -26.40
CA ALA A 92 18.67 6.15 -27.10
C ALA A 92 18.32 6.21 -28.60
N SER A 93 18.06 5.05 -29.23
CA SER A 93 17.56 4.95 -30.60
C SER A 93 16.20 5.62 -30.77
N ASP A 94 15.25 5.30 -29.89
CA ASP A 94 13.87 5.76 -29.99
C ASP A 94 13.78 7.27 -29.73
N ALA A 95 14.60 7.79 -28.81
CA ALA A 95 14.73 9.21 -28.56
C ALA A 95 15.39 9.97 -29.74
N ALA A 96 16.34 9.34 -30.44
CA ALA A 96 16.98 9.93 -31.61
C ALA A 96 16.06 9.95 -32.83
N GLU A 97 15.31 8.87 -33.08
CA GLU A 97 14.31 8.80 -34.16
C GLU A 97 13.18 9.82 -33.97
N ALA A 98 12.73 10.03 -32.72
CA ALA A 98 11.71 11.03 -32.40
C ALA A 98 12.17 12.48 -32.68
N LYS A 99 13.48 12.77 -32.59
CA LYS A 99 14.04 14.07 -32.96
C LYS A 99 14.19 14.24 -34.48
N ALA A 100 14.45 13.18 -35.22
CA ALA A 100 14.65 13.22 -36.67
C ALA A 100 13.33 13.39 -37.47
N LYS A 101 12.19 13.03 -36.87
CA LYS A 101 10.84 13.20 -37.45
C LYS A 101 10.19 14.57 -37.17
N ARG A 102 10.88 15.48 -36.46
CA ARG A 102 10.37 16.81 -36.12
C ARG A 102 10.90 17.90 -37.04
#